data_AF-A0AAV6CCA1-F1
#
_entry.id   AF-A0AAV6CCA1-F1
#
_cell.length_a   1.000
_cell.length_b   1.000
_cell.length_c   1.000
_cell.angle_alpha   90.00
_cell.angle_beta   90.00
_cell.angle_gamma   90.00
#
_symmetry.space_group_name_H-M   'P 1'
#
loop_
_entity.id
_entity.type
_entity.pdbx_description
1 polymer ?
#
loop_
_entity_poly.entity_id
_entity_poly.type
_entity_poly.pdbx_seq_one_letter_code
_entity_poly.pdbx_strand_id
1 'polypeptide(L)'
;MNAKLLLKTIFLIIILLLLVMIGMYNRSWVEFSLPPFVRGIRQPSGIMYFAFFAVGLITGTILTAGKKGGGSSSGSSKPKASK
;
A
#
# COMPACT_ATOMS: atom_id res chain seq x y z
N MET A 1 11.46 -16.02 -6.25
CA MET A 1 10.25 -15.18 -6.12
C MET A 1 9.83 -14.71 -7.51
N ASN A 2 8.53 -14.55 -7.77
CA ASN A 2 8.07 -13.98 -9.05
C ASN A 2 8.64 -12.56 -9.21
N ALA A 3 9.22 -12.22 -10.37
CA ALA A 3 9.81 -10.90 -10.63
C ALA A 3 8.82 -9.75 -10.34
N LYS A 4 7.54 -9.97 -10.65
CA LYS A 4 6.43 -9.07 -10.31
C LYS A 4 6.27 -8.82 -8.82
N LEU A 5 6.47 -9.84 -7.99
CA LEU A 5 6.37 -9.74 -6.54
C LEU A 5 7.59 -9.02 -5.97
N LEU A 6 8.78 -9.35 -6.49
CA LEU A 6 10.03 -8.67 -6.13
C LEU A 6 9.96 -7.17 -6.46
N LEU A 7 9.46 -6.79 -7.64
CA LEU A 7 9.30 -5.38 -8.02
C LEU A 7 8.36 -4.63 -7.06
N LYS A 8 7.23 -5.24 -6.68
CA LYS A 8 6.30 -4.66 -5.68
C LYS A 8 6.97 -4.47 -4.32
N THR A 9 7.76 -5.46 -3.90
CA THR A 9 8.51 -5.38 -2.63
C THR A 9 9.55 -4.27 -2.68
N ILE A 10 10.35 -4.18 -3.75
CA ILE A 10 11.33 -3.10 -3.92
C ILE A 10 10.64 -1.73 -3.91
N PHE A 11 9.54 -1.60 -4.64
CA PHE A 11 8.75 -0.36 -4.66
C PHE A 11 8.28 0.04 -3.26
N LEU A 12 7.75 -0.92 -2.48
CA LEU A 12 7.34 -0.67 -1.10
C LEU A 12 8.52 -0.26 -0.21
N ILE A 13 9.67 -0.93 -0.36
CA ILE A 13 10.90 -0.61 0.40
C ILE A 13 11.39 0.79 0.07
N ILE A 14 11.37 1.22 -1.19
CA ILE A 14 11.78 2.57 -1.59
C ILE A 14 10.87 3.60 -0.90
N ILE A 15 9.55 3.40 -0.89
CA ILE A 15 8.62 4.30 -0.19
C ILE A 15 8.91 4.34 1.31
N LEU A 16 9.13 3.18 1.94
CA LEU A 16 9.47 3.10 3.36
C LEU A 16 10.79 3.82 3.68
N LEU A 17 11.80 3.68 2.82
CA LEU A 17 13.08 4.37 2.95
C LEU A 17 12.89 5.89 2.88
N LEU A 18 12.07 6.37 1.95
CA LEU A 18 11.73 7.79 1.86
C LEU A 18 11.04 8.28 3.15
N LEU A 19 10.10 7.50 3.70
CA LEU A 19 9.46 7.82 4.98
C LEU A 19 10.47 7.94 6.12
N VAL A 20 11.43 7.01 6.21
CA VAL A 20 12.52 7.05 7.20
C VAL A 20 13.38 8.30 7.01
N MET A 21 13.79 8.61 5.78
CA MET A 21 14.58 9.80 5.48
C MET A 21 13.86 11.09 5.87
N ILE A 22 12.55 11.18 5.61
CA ILE A 22 11.73 12.31 6.01
C ILE A 22 11.67 12.42 7.55
N GLY A 23 11.42 11.30 8.25
CA GLY A 23 11.41 11.29 9.72
C GLY A 23 12.77 11.65 10.35
N MET A 24 13.87 11.30 9.69
CA MET A 24 15.23 11.60 10.16
C MET A 24 15.65 13.04 9.89
N TYR A 25 15.48 13.51 8.64
CA TYR A 25 16.08 14.77 8.19
C TYR A 25 15.09 15.94 8.10
N ASN A 26 13.79 15.69 8.14
CA ASN A 26 12.75 16.70 7.94
C ASN A 26 11.86 16.81 9.19
N ARG A 27 12.47 17.12 10.34
CA ARG A 27 11.77 17.25 11.63
C ARG A 27 11.10 18.61 11.86
N SER A 28 10.89 19.38 10.79
CA SER A 28 10.18 20.65 10.87
C SER A 28 8.75 20.42 11.37
N TRP A 29 8.30 21.35 12.22
CA TRP A 29 6.92 21.38 12.67
C TRP A 29 6.05 21.87 11.51
N VAL A 30 5.05 21.07 11.16
CA VAL A 30 4.09 21.40 10.12
C VAL A 30 2.72 21.53 10.77
N GLU A 31 1.97 22.52 10.31
CA GLU A 31 0.59 22.72 10.74
C GLU A 31 -0.34 21.98 9.79
N PHE A 32 -1.09 21.03 10.35
CA PHE A 32 -2.04 20.24 9.61
C PHE A 32 -3.47 20.68 9.88
N SER A 33 -4.18 21.05 8.82
CA SER A 33 -5.60 21.33 8.86
C SER A 33 -6.30 20.51 7.78
N LEU A 34 -7.37 19.83 8.18
CA LEU A 34 -8.25 19.07 7.31
C LEU A 34 -9.71 19.44 7.62
N PRO A 35 -10.16 20.65 7.27
CA PRO A 35 -11.56 21.02 7.51
C PRO A 35 -12.50 20.09 6.72
N PRO A 36 -13.63 19.63 7.30
CA PRO A 36 -14.18 19.98 8.61
C PRO A 36 -13.64 19.18 9.81
N PHE A 37 -12.85 18.13 9.57
CA PHE A 37 -12.49 17.11 10.56
C PHE A 37 -11.40 17.52 11.54
N VAL A 38 -10.40 18.29 11.08
CA VAL A 38 -9.22 18.67 11.89
C VAL A 38 -8.93 20.15 11.71
N ARG A 39 -8.80 20.88 12.83
CA ARG A 39 -8.46 22.31 12.86
C ARG A 39 -7.11 22.50 13.55
N GLY A 40 -6.05 22.63 12.75
CA GLY A 40 -4.72 23.06 13.20
C GLY A 40 -4.05 22.14 14.23
N ILE A 41 -3.45 21.04 13.77
CA ILE A 41 -2.56 20.21 14.59
C ILE A 41 -1.12 20.45 14.16
N ARG A 42 -0.29 20.95 15.09
CA ARG A 42 1.16 21.06 14.86
C ARG A 42 1.86 19.77 15.26
N GLN A 43 2.53 19.16 14.31
CA GLN A 43 3.33 17.97 14.55
C GLN A 43 4.52 17.91 13.58
N PRO A 44 5.59 17.17 13.92
CA PRO A 44 6.69 16.93 13.01
C PRO A 44 6.21 16.33 11.68
N SER A 45 6.76 16.80 10.56
CA SER A 45 6.35 16.34 9.22
C SER A 45 6.37 14.82 9.08
N GLY A 46 7.37 14.16 9.67
CA GLY A 46 7.49 12.69 9.66
C GLY A 46 6.23 11.98 10.16
N ILE A 47 5.61 12.45 11.24
CA ILE A 47 4.41 11.82 11.81
C ILE A 47 3.24 11.88 10.82
N MET A 48 3.07 13.02 10.14
CA MET A 48 2.05 13.19 9.09
C MET A 48 2.25 12.20 7.95
N TYR A 49 3.46 12.12 7.39
CA TYR A 49 3.74 11.22 6.27
C TYR A 49 3.57 9.74 6.65
N PHE A 50 3.97 9.35 7.86
CA PHE A 50 3.74 8.01 8.38
C PHE A 50 2.24 7.70 8.52
N ALA A 51 1.44 8.63 9.05
CA ALA A 51 0.01 8.45 9.21
C ALA A 51 -0.71 8.26 7.86
N PHE A 52 -0.43 9.11 6.87
CA PHE A 52 -1.02 8.97 5.53
C PHE A 52 -0.59 7.71 4.81
N PHE A 53 0.69 7.33 4.93
CA PHE A 53 1.17 6.07 4.38
C PHE A 53 0.46 4.88 5.01
N ALA A 54 0.29 4.85 6.33
CA ALA A 54 -0.40 3.76 7.02
C ALA A 54 -1.85 3.62 6.54
N VAL A 55 -2.58 4.74 6.44
CA VAL A 55 -3.96 4.76 5.90
C VAL A 55 -3.99 4.24 4.45
N GLY A 56 -3.08 4.72 3.60
CA GLY A 56 -2.97 4.28 2.21
C GLY A 56 -2.63 2.79 2.08
N LEU A 57 -1.72 2.28 2.91
CA LEU A 57 -1.31 0.88 2.93
C LEU A 57 -2.44 -0.03 3.42
N ILE A 58 -3.14 0.35 4.49
CA ILE A 58 -4.30 -0.40 4.99
C ILE A 58 -5.40 -0.41 3.91
N THR A 59 -5.69 0.73 3.29
CA THR A 59 -6.69 0.83 2.21
C THR A 59 -6.29 -0.05 1.02
N GLY A 60 -5.04 0.05 0.56
CA GLY A 60 -4.52 -0.74 -0.56
C GLY A 60 -4.51 -2.24 -0.28
N THR A 61 -4.16 -2.64 0.94
CA THR A 61 -4.20 -4.05 1.35
C THR A 61 -5.63 -4.57 1.42
N ILE A 62 -6.58 -3.81 1.97
CA ILE A 62 -8.02 -4.18 1.97
C ILE A 62 -8.55 -4.34 0.54
N LEU A 63 -8.30 -3.37 -0.35
CA LEU A 63 -8.77 -3.43 -1.73
C LEU A 63 -8.14 -4.57 -2.54
N THR A 64 -6.89 -4.93 -2.23
CA THR A 64 -6.17 -6.00 -2.93
C THR A 64 -6.50 -7.39 -2.35
N ALA A 65 -6.61 -7.51 -1.03
CA ALA A 65 -6.89 -8.77 -0.33
C ALA A 65 -8.39 -9.10 -0.28
N GLY A 66 -9.26 -8.09 -0.27
CA GLY A 66 -10.72 -8.25 -0.32
C GLY A 66 -11.26 -8.78 -1.65
N LYS A 67 -10.42 -8.84 -2.68
CA LYS A 67 -10.72 -9.52 -3.95
C LYS A 67 -10.58 -11.03 -3.77
N LYS A 68 -11.52 -11.61 -3.01
CA LYS A 68 -11.66 -13.05 -2.78
C LYS A 68 -12.01 -13.74 -4.10
N GLY A 69 -11.07 -14.56 -4.60
CA GLY A 69 -11.37 -15.74 -5.41
C GLY A 69 -11.95 -15.50 -6.81
N GLY A 70 -11.11 -15.05 -7.76
CA GLY A 70 -11.25 -15.52 -9.13
C GLY A 70 -10.85 -16.99 -9.17
N GLY A 71 -11.81 -17.86 -8.84
CA GLY A 71 -11.64 -19.30 -8.86
C GLY A 71 -11.05 -19.72 -10.20
N SER A 72 -10.00 -20.55 -10.10
CA SER A 72 -9.64 -21.50 -11.13
C SER A 72 -10.89 -22.30 -11.53
N SER A 73 -11.61 -21.86 -12.55
CA SER A 73 -12.41 -22.79 -13.34
C SER A 73 -11.39 -23.63 -14.11
N SER A 74 -11.08 -24.80 -13.55
CA SER A 74 -10.58 -25.96 -14.26
C SER A 74 -11.52 -26.27 -15.43
N GLY A 75 -11.39 -25.51 -16.52
CA GLY A 75 -11.93 -25.86 -17.82
C GLY A 75 -10.99 -26.88 -18.43
N SER A 76 -11.28 -28.14 -18.17
CA SER A 76 -10.63 -29.34 -18.72
C SER A 76 -10.34 -29.21 -20.22
N SER A 77 -9.06 -29.10 -20.57
CA SER A 77 -8.59 -29.26 -21.94
C SER A 77 -8.33 -30.73 -22.26
N LYS A 78 -9.28 -31.35 -23.01
CA LYS A 78 -9.13 -32.47 -23.98
C LYS A 78 -8.83 -33.92 -23.48
N PRO A 79 -9.01 -34.99 -24.31
CA PRO A 79 -9.84 -35.21 -25.52
C PRO A 79 -10.56 -36.60 -25.61
N LYS A 80 -11.57 -36.71 -26.51
CA LYS A 80 -11.98 -37.85 -27.38
C LYS A 80 -11.80 -39.33 -26.93
N ALA A 81 -12.92 -40.06 -26.83
CA ALA A 81 -13.05 -41.51 -27.09
C ALA A 81 -14.44 -41.76 -27.71
N SER A 82 -14.59 -41.98 -29.02
CA SER A 82 -14.58 -43.27 -29.73
C SER A 82 -15.55 -44.32 -29.18
N LYS A 83 -16.80 -44.32 -29.66
CA LYS A 83 -17.46 -45.47 -30.30
C LYS A 83 -18.71 -45.02 -31.04
#